data_AF-K2JUN6-F1
#
_entry.id   AF-K2JUN6-F1
#
_cell.length_a   1.000
_cell.length_b   1.000
_cell.length_c   1.000
_cell.angle_alpha   90.00
_cell.angle_beta   90.00
_cell.angle_gamma   90.00
#
_symmetry.space_group_name_H-M   'P 1'
#
loop_
_entity.id
_entity.type
_entity.pdbx_description
1 polymer ?
#
loop_
_entity_poly.entity_id
_entity_poly.type
_entity_poly.pdbx_seq_one_letter_code
_entity_poly.pdbx_strand_id
1 'polypeptide(L)'
;MFGLSFSKLLVLAAVIAGVFFFFKMVTKLERARREVARGEMRGESRKAAPRGEGGGLGGIFRRDKAEKQAAAEETQEMRACPTCGTYVPARGARDCGRELCPYGA
;
A
#
# COMPACT_ATOMS: atom_id res chain seq x y z
N MET A 1 -7.41 9.33 -30.06
CA MET A 1 -5.97 9.63 -30.26
C MET A 1 -5.10 8.55 -29.61
N PHE A 2 -5.26 7.28 -29.99
CA PHE A 2 -4.49 6.16 -29.43
C PHE A 2 -3.32 5.80 -30.36
N GLY A 3 -2.51 6.82 -30.68
CA GLY A 3 -1.32 6.73 -31.53
C GLY A 3 -0.05 6.36 -30.76
N LEU A 4 -0.16 5.86 -29.53
CA LEU A 4 0.92 5.19 -28.83
C LEU A 4 1.04 3.79 -29.41
N SER A 5 1.80 3.68 -30.51
CA SER A 5 2.29 2.45 -31.14
C SER A 5 2.11 1.23 -30.21
N PHE A 6 1.09 0.40 -30.47
CA PHE A 6 0.82 -0.82 -29.69
C PHE A 6 2.07 -1.69 -29.55
N SER A 7 2.94 -1.65 -30.57
CA SER A 7 4.27 -2.27 -30.54
C SER A 7 5.14 -1.71 -29.39
N LYS A 8 5.19 -0.39 -29.16
CA LYS A 8 5.94 0.20 -28.03
C LYS A 8 5.38 -0.22 -26.66
N LEU A 9 4.06 -0.35 -26.52
CA LEU A 9 3.45 -0.83 -25.27
C LEU A 9 3.74 -2.30 -25.02
N LEU A 10 3.71 -3.12 -26.07
CA LEU A 10 4.02 -4.55 -25.97
C LEU A 10 5.49 -4.77 -25.61
N VAL A 11 6.41 -4.02 -26.26
CA VAL A 11 7.85 -4.07 -25.93
C VAL A 11 8.09 -3.62 -24.49
N LEU A 12 7.48 -2.51 -24.06
CA LEU A 12 7.62 -2.02 -22.68
C LEU A 12 7.08 -3.03 -21.65
N ALA A 13 5.89 -3.59 -21.90
CA ALA A 13 5.31 -4.62 -21.04
C ALA A 13 6.18 -5.88 -21.01
N ALA A 14 6.75 -6.30 -22.14
CA ALA A 14 7.63 -7.46 -22.22
C ALA A 14 8.94 -7.24 -21.45
N VAL A 15 9.55 -6.05 -21.53
CA VAL A 15 10.76 -5.70 -20.77
C VAL A 15 10.47 -5.71 -19.26
N ILE A 16 9.37 -5.07 -18.84
CA ILE A 16 8.95 -5.07 -17.43
C ILE A 16 8.70 -6.50 -16.95
N ALA A 17 7.98 -7.30 -17.73
CA ALA A 17 7.70 -8.70 -17.41
C ALA A 17 8.98 -9.55 -17.34
N GLY A 18 9.95 -9.31 -18.24
CA GLY A 18 11.24 -10.00 -18.25
C GLY A 18 12.05 -9.75 -16.99
N VAL A 19 12.24 -8.48 -16.61
CA VAL A 19 12.95 -8.10 -15.37
C VAL A 19 12.21 -8.62 -14.13
N PHE A 20 10.88 -8.49 -14.13
CA PHE A 20 10.04 -8.98 -13.05
C PHE A 20 10.17 -10.49 -12.85
N PHE A 21 10.10 -11.26 -13.95
CA PHE A 21 10.18 -12.71 -13.91
C PHE A 21 11.59 -13.19 -13.52
N PHE A 22 12.62 -12.52 -14.02
CA PHE A 22 14.02 -12.77 -13.64
C PHE A 22 14.20 -12.64 -12.12
N PHE A 23 13.79 -11.51 -11.53
CA PHE A 23 13.88 -11.29 -10.09
C PHE A 23 13.02 -12.26 -9.27
N LYS A 24 11.81 -12.59 -9.76
CA LYS A 24 10.92 -13.59 -9.15
C LYS A 24 11.51 -15.00 -9.15
N MET A 25 12.27 -15.35 -10.18
CA MET A 25 12.87 -16.68 -10.31
C MET A 25 14.04 -16.85 -9.34
N VAL A 26 14.87 -15.82 -9.18
CA VAL A 26 15.97 -15.79 -8.20
C VAL A 26 15.43 -15.88 -6.77
N THR A 27 14.34 -15.17 -6.44
CA THR A 27 13.70 -15.22 -5.10
C THR A 27 12.94 -16.51 -4.81
N LYS A 28 12.66 -17.34 -5.83
CA LYS A 28 12.05 -18.68 -5.65
C LYS A 28 13.08 -19.77 -5.31
N LEU A 29 14.33 -19.61 -5.72
CA LEU A 29 15.41 -20.57 -5.44
C LEU A 29 15.69 -20.72 -3.94
N GLU A 30 15.45 -19.67 -3.14
CA GLU A 30 15.56 -19.73 -1.68
C GLU A 30 14.44 -20.56 -1.02
N ARG A 31 13.26 -20.63 -1.64
CA ARG A 31 12.09 -21.35 -1.10
C ARG A 31 12.19 -22.85 -1.37
N ALA A 32 12.65 -23.23 -2.56
CA ALA A 32 12.92 -24.63 -2.89
C ALA A 32 14.00 -25.25 -2.00
N ARG A 33 15.06 -24.50 -1.64
CA ARG A 33 16.07 -24.96 -0.66
C ARG A 33 15.49 -25.18 0.74
N ARG A 34 14.45 -24.43 1.12
CA ARG A 34 13.78 -24.50 2.43
C ARG A 34 12.84 -25.71 2.56
N GLU A 35 12.44 -26.31 1.45
CA GLU A 35 11.63 -27.52 1.41
C GLU A 35 12.47 -28.77 1.68
N VAL A 36 13.70 -28.82 1.15
CA VAL A 36 14.68 -29.89 1.43
C VAL A 36 15.13 -29.85 2.90
N ALA A 37 15.34 -28.66 3.46
CA ALA A 37 15.67 -28.48 4.89
C ALA A 37 14.49 -28.80 5.84
N ARG A 38 13.24 -28.78 5.35
CA ARG A 38 12.05 -29.17 6.12
C ARG A 38 11.85 -30.68 6.23
N GLY A 39 12.52 -31.47 5.37
CA GLY A 39 12.51 -32.94 5.45
C GLY A 39 13.21 -33.48 6.69
N GLU A 40 14.29 -32.82 7.14
CA GLU A 40 15.08 -33.24 8.30
C GLU A 40 14.47 -32.85 9.65
N MET A 41 13.66 -31.79 9.73
CA MET A 41 13.10 -31.30 11.00
C MET A 41 11.59 -31.56 11.19
N ARG A 42 11.06 -32.64 10.58
CA ARG A 42 9.64 -33.03 10.74
C ARG A 42 9.36 -33.80 12.05
N GLY A 43 10.38 -34.12 12.84
CA GLY A 43 10.25 -34.79 14.14
C GLY A 43 9.93 -33.88 15.32
N GLU A 44 10.46 -32.65 15.37
CA GLU A 44 10.63 -31.96 16.67
C GLU A 44 9.97 -30.58 16.81
N SER A 45 9.09 -30.12 15.92
CA SER A 45 8.48 -28.79 16.13
C SER A 45 7.13 -28.63 15.48
N ARG A 46 6.16 -29.39 15.99
CA ARG A 46 4.72 -29.09 15.87
C ARG A 46 4.29 -27.90 16.76
N LYS A 47 5.20 -27.14 17.36
CA LYS A 47 4.88 -26.03 18.29
C LYS A 47 5.88 -24.87 18.13
N ALA A 48 5.56 -23.89 17.29
CA ALA A 48 5.97 -22.48 17.35
C ALA A 48 6.17 -21.88 15.94
N ALA A 49 5.11 -21.29 15.39
CA ALA A 49 5.16 -19.96 14.75
C ALA A 49 3.77 -19.64 14.17
N PRO A 50 3.21 -18.45 14.44
CA PRO A 50 1.94 -18.04 13.86
C PRO A 50 2.11 -17.95 12.35
N ARG A 51 1.27 -18.69 11.61
CA ARG A 51 1.21 -18.61 10.15
C ARG A 51 0.41 -17.36 9.76
N GLY A 52 1.00 -16.20 10.03
CA GLY A 52 0.59 -14.93 9.46
C GLY A 52 1.42 -14.60 8.23
N GLU A 53 0.74 -14.21 7.15
CA GLU A 53 1.23 -13.28 6.14
C GLU A 53 2.24 -13.75 5.06
N GLY A 54 1.70 -13.95 3.86
CA GLY A 54 1.82 -12.88 2.86
C GLY A 54 3.15 -12.72 2.10
N GLY A 55 3.93 -13.78 1.88
CA GLY A 55 5.18 -13.72 1.12
C GLY A 55 5.04 -13.69 -0.41
N GLY A 56 4.36 -12.69 -0.96
CA GLY A 56 4.25 -12.44 -2.41
C GLY A 56 4.02 -10.96 -2.69
N LEU A 57 3.94 -10.55 -3.96
CA LEU A 57 3.71 -9.16 -4.39
C LEU A 57 2.55 -8.45 -3.66
N GLY A 58 1.59 -9.21 -3.13
CA GLY A 58 0.52 -8.68 -2.28
C GLY A 58 0.97 -8.02 -0.98
N GLY A 59 2.17 -8.33 -0.46
CA GLY A 59 2.76 -7.66 0.71
C GLY A 59 3.29 -6.26 0.40
N ILE A 60 3.75 -6.03 -0.83
CA ILE A 60 4.23 -4.71 -1.29
C ILE A 60 3.04 -3.75 -1.37
N PHE A 61 1.94 -4.17 -2.00
CA PHE A 61 0.71 -3.37 -2.07
C PHE A 61 0.04 -3.10 -0.71
N ARG A 62 0.21 -3.96 0.30
CA ARG A 62 -0.29 -3.68 1.66
C ARG A 62 0.54 -2.63 2.38
N ARG A 63 1.85 -2.64 2.20
CA ARG A 63 2.76 -1.71 2.87
C ARG A 63 2.61 -0.29 2.32
N ASP A 64 2.50 -0.15 1.00
CA ASP A 64 2.16 1.13 0.34
C ASP A 64 0.83 1.71 0.84
N LYS A 65 -0.18 0.86 1.05
CA LYS A 65 -1.49 1.31 1.55
C LYS A 65 -1.41 1.77 3.01
N ALA A 66 -0.68 1.04 3.85
CA ALA A 66 -0.51 1.38 5.27
C ALA A 66 0.29 2.67 5.45
N GLU A 67 1.35 2.87 4.66
CA GLU A 67 2.18 4.09 4.69
C GLU A 67 1.39 5.32 4.22
N LYS A 68 0.60 5.18 3.15
CA LYS A 68 -0.32 6.25 2.71
C LYS A 68 -1.41 6.57 3.72
N GLN A 69 -1.89 5.58 4.47
CA GLN A 69 -2.89 5.78 5.52
C GLN A 69 -2.28 6.50 6.74
N ALA A 70 -1.05 6.16 7.12
CA ALA A 70 -0.32 6.85 8.18
C ALA A 70 0.01 8.31 7.80
N ALA A 71 0.47 8.55 6.58
CA ALA A 71 0.73 9.90 6.09
C ALA A 71 -0.54 10.76 6.01
N ALA A 72 -1.70 10.16 5.68
CA ALA A 72 -2.98 10.86 5.67
C ALA A 72 -3.50 11.18 7.09
N GLU A 73 -3.07 10.44 8.12
CA GLU A 73 -3.41 10.72 9.51
C GLU A 73 -2.61 11.92 10.05
N GLU A 74 -1.35 12.06 9.66
CA GLU A 74 -0.50 13.19 10.07
C GLU A 74 -0.87 14.50 9.37
N THR A 75 -1.47 14.45 8.18
CA THR A 75 -1.94 15.65 7.47
C THR A 75 -3.37 16.02 7.86
N GLN A 76 -3.55 17.19 8.47
CA GLN A 76 -4.89 17.73 8.69
C GLN A 76 -5.49 18.23 7.37
N GLU A 77 -6.60 17.60 6.96
CA GLU A 77 -7.38 18.03 5.80
C GLU A 77 -8.06 19.38 6.11
N MET A 78 -7.72 20.42 5.35
CA MET A 78 -8.33 21.75 5.46
C MET A 78 -9.38 21.93 4.36
N ARG A 79 -10.57 22.41 4.71
CA ARG A 79 -11.66 22.70 3.77
C ARG A 79 -12.18 24.13 3.96
N ALA A 80 -12.69 24.73 2.89
CA ALA A 80 -13.31 26.05 2.98
C ALA A 80 -14.65 25.97 3.72
N CYS A 81 -14.87 26.91 4.66
CA CYS A 81 -16.12 27.03 5.38
C CYS A 81 -17.26 27.44 4.42
N PRO A 82 -18.41 26.74 4.44
CA PRO A 82 -19.52 27.04 3.52
C PRO A 82 -20.15 28.43 3.76
N THR A 83 -20.05 28.98 4.98
CA THR A 83 -20.66 30.27 5.32
C THR A 83 -19.78 31.46 4.95
N CYS A 84 -18.46 31.35 5.16
CA CYS A 84 -17.58 32.51 5.12
C CYS A 84 -16.26 32.31 4.35
N GLY A 85 -16.04 31.13 3.76
CA GLY A 85 -14.90 30.86 2.88
C GLY A 85 -13.54 30.66 3.57
N THR A 86 -13.43 30.93 4.87
CA THR A 86 -12.20 30.68 5.63
C THR A 86 -11.88 29.18 5.66
N TYR A 87 -10.60 28.82 5.47
CA TYR A 87 -10.15 27.43 5.58
C TYR A 87 -10.13 26.96 7.03
N VAL A 88 -10.84 25.87 7.31
CA VAL A 88 -10.99 25.23 8.63
C VAL A 88 -10.66 23.74 8.53
N PRO A 89 -10.23 23.09 9.63
CA PRO A 89 -9.96 21.66 9.62
C PRO A 89 -11.25 20.87 9.39
N ALA A 90 -11.22 19.88 8.50
CA ALA A 90 -12.38 19.07 8.14
C ALA A 90 -12.93 18.25 9.32
N ARG A 91 -12.10 17.96 10.33
CA ARG A 91 -12.50 17.33 11.59
C ARG A 91 -12.10 18.22 12.75
N GLY A 92 -13.00 18.40 13.72
CA GLY A 92 -12.71 19.17 14.93
C GLY A 92 -12.65 20.69 14.72
N ALA A 93 -13.27 21.23 13.66
CA ALA A 93 -13.47 22.67 13.53
C ALA A 93 -14.21 23.20 14.76
N ARG A 94 -13.70 24.31 15.31
CA ARG A 94 -14.27 24.98 16.48
C ARG A 94 -15.05 26.22 16.05
N ASP A 95 -15.92 26.68 16.93
CA ASP A 95 -16.63 27.94 16.72
C ASP A 95 -15.65 29.11 16.55
N CYS A 96 -15.89 29.92 15.52
CA CYS A 96 -15.04 31.05 15.17
C CYS A 96 -15.64 32.41 15.56
N GLY A 97 -16.76 32.42 16.29
CA GLY A 97 -17.42 33.63 16.79
C GLY A 97 -18.12 34.48 15.74
N ARG A 98 -18.28 33.99 14.49
CA ARG A 98 -19.08 34.68 13.47
C ARG A 98 -20.56 34.34 13.61
N GLU A 99 -21.41 35.32 13.37
CA GLU A 99 -22.85 35.11 13.26
C GLU A 99 -23.11 34.09 12.13
N LEU A 100 -23.85 33.02 12.44
CA LEU A 100 -24.15 31.87 11.56
C LEU A 100 -22.98 30.87 11.32
N CYS A 101 -22.06 30.71 12.28
CA CYS A 101 -21.06 29.66 12.23
C CYS A 101 -21.70 28.24 12.32
N PRO A 102 -21.44 27.33 11.35
CA PRO A 102 -22.03 25.99 11.36
C PRO A 102 -21.39 25.05 12.40
N TYR A 103 -20.29 25.47 13.03
CA TYR A 103 -19.56 24.71 14.04
C TYR A 103 -19.81 25.24 15.47
N GLY A 104 -20.68 26.24 15.61
CA GLY A 104 -21.06 26.84 16.88
C GLY A 104 -22.32 26.24 17.49
N ALA A 105 -22.23 25.92 18.78
CA ALA A 105 -23.33 26.08 19.72
C ALA A 105 -22.98 27.27 20.62
#